data_AF-A0A3C0DJU5-F1
#
_entry.id   AF-A0A3C0DJU5-F1
#
_cell.length_a   1.000
_cell.length_b   1.000
_cell.length_c   1.000
_cell.angle_alpha   90.00
_cell.angle_beta   90.00
_cell.angle_gamma   90.00
#
_symmetry.space_group_name_H-M   'P 1'
#
loop_
_entity.id
_entity.type
_entity.pdbx_description
1 polymer ?
#
loop_
_entity_poly.entity_id
_entity_poly.type
_entity_poly.pdbx_seq_one_letter_code
_entity_poly.pdbx_strand_id
1 'polypeptide(L)'
;RLERVVDPNNNVISYSYDRFGMCTKVAGPGGELRYTYDILGRIETVTDQQGQVTRYQYDELGRQKKVAYANGTETLYTYDVLSRLTSVVNRQSAAAGAIISSHKYTLNAAGQRIKIEEQGSVVEYGYGNLNRLTSEKRNGVVELDDSYTYDPVGNRLTKSALGGNAS
;
A
#
# COMPACT_ATOMS: atom_id res chain seq x y z
N ARG A 1 13.40 19.98 23.01
CA ARG A 1 12.51 19.57 21.89
C ARG A 1 11.88 20.82 21.30
N LEU A 2 11.51 20.80 20.02
CA LEU A 2 10.90 21.95 19.35
C LEU A 2 9.42 22.04 19.74
N GLU A 3 9.02 23.08 20.46
CA GLU A 3 7.63 23.25 20.90
C GLU A 3 6.81 24.16 19.98
N ARG A 4 7.49 25.04 19.22
CA ARG A 4 6.84 26.01 18.34
C ARG A 4 7.74 26.43 17.19
N VAL A 5 7.15 26.64 16.02
CA VAL A 5 7.74 27.27 14.83
C VAL A 5 6.80 28.38 14.36
N VAL A 6 7.38 29.48 13.89
CA VAL A 6 6.65 30.55 13.21
C VAL A 6 7.14 30.58 11.76
N ASP A 7 6.22 30.48 10.79
CA ASP A 7 6.56 30.58 9.37
C ASP A 7 6.70 32.06 8.94
N PRO A 8 7.22 32.35 7.73
CA PRO A 8 7.35 33.72 7.24
C PRO A 8 6.04 34.51 7.10
N ASN A 9 4.88 33.84 7.17
CA ASN A 9 3.56 34.45 7.12
C ASN A 9 2.97 34.67 8.54
N ASN A 10 3.79 34.56 9.59
CA ASN A 10 3.41 34.61 11.00
C ASN A 10 2.44 33.49 11.45
N ASN A 11 2.32 32.41 10.68
CA ASN A 11 1.57 31.24 11.15
C ASN A 11 2.37 30.51 12.22
N VAL A 12 1.67 30.11 13.28
CA VAL A 12 2.27 29.37 14.39
C VAL A 12 1.96 27.89 14.25
N ILE A 13 3.00 27.06 14.22
CA ILE A 13 2.89 25.61 14.35
C ILE A 13 3.42 25.23 15.73
N SER A 14 2.64 24.47 16.49
CA SER A 14 2.96 24.03 17.85
C SER A 14 3.01 22.50 17.95
N TYR A 15 3.86 22.01 18.84
CA TYR A 15 4.11 20.59 19.06
C TYR A 15 3.97 20.27 20.55
N SER A 16 3.30 19.16 20.85
CA SER A 16 3.29 18.58 22.21
C SER A 16 3.94 17.21 22.19
N TYR A 17 4.52 16.83 23.33
CA TYR A 17 5.22 15.57 23.50
C TYR A 17 4.82 14.90 24.81
N ASP A 18 4.88 13.57 24.84
CA ASP A 18 4.74 12.82 26.10
C ASP A 18 6.06 12.81 26.91
N ARG A 19 6.04 12.12 28.06
CA ARG A 19 7.20 11.97 28.95
C ARG A 19 8.40 11.23 28.33
N PHE A 20 8.15 10.42 27.31
CA PHE A 20 9.18 9.71 26.54
C PHE A 20 9.64 10.55 25.33
N GLY A 21 9.01 11.70 25.13
CA GLY A 21 9.23 12.59 24.02
C GLY A 21 8.48 12.18 22.75
N MET A 22 7.60 11.20 22.71
CA MET A 22 6.88 10.95 21.45
C MET A 22 5.93 12.13 21.15
N CYS A 23 5.83 12.57 19.90
CA CYS A 23 5.05 13.75 19.53
C CYS A 23 3.57 13.43 19.58
N THR A 24 2.84 13.93 20.57
CA THR A 24 1.43 13.59 20.78
C THR A 24 0.46 14.53 20.08
N LYS A 25 0.93 15.71 19.66
CA LYS A 25 0.09 16.71 19.00
C LYS A 25 0.92 17.62 18.10
N VAL A 26 0.35 17.93 16.93
CA VAL A 26 0.78 19.03 16.06
C VAL A 26 -0.43 19.93 15.82
N ALA A 27 -0.31 21.24 16.00
CA ALA A 27 -1.40 22.17 15.75
C ALA A 27 -0.93 23.45 15.06
N GLY A 28 -1.72 23.95 14.11
CA GLY A 28 -1.49 25.20 13.40
C GLY A 28 -2.78 25.76 12.81
N PRO A 29 -2.72 26.74 11.90
CA PRO A 29 -3.90 27.39 11.35
C PRO A 29 -4.85 26.44 10.61
N GLY A 30 -4.32 25.36 10.04
CA GLY A 30 -5.10 24.35 9.32
C GLY A 30 -5.75 23.27 10.20
N GLY A 31 -5.64 23.40 11.54
CA GLY A 31 -6.17 22.44 12.50
C GLY A 31 -5.11 21.75 13.35
N GLU A 32 -5.52 20.68 14.02
CA GLU A 32 -4.65 19.85 14.85
C GLU A 32 -4.69 18.38 14.45
N LEU A 33 -3.58 17.69 14.66
CA LEU A 33 -3.46 16.24 14.62
C LEU A 33 -2.99 15.75 15.98
N ARG A 34 -3.57 14.65 16.46
CA ARG A 34 -3.16 13.98 17.70
C ARG A 34 -2.70 12.57 17.40
N TYR A 35 -1.66 12.15 18.10
CA TYR A 35 -1.01 10.85 17.92
C TYR A 35 -1.00 10.08 19.23
N THR A 36 -1.20 8.78 19.13
CA THR A 36 -0.88 7.83 20.20
C THR A 36 0.10 6.79 19.69
N TYR A 37 0.76 6.11 20.61
CA TYR A 37 1.83 5.18 20.30
C TYR A 37 1.64 3.88 21.08
N ASP A 38 1.97 2.76 20.44
CA ASP A 38 2.05 1.48 21.13
C ASP A 38 3.31 1.38 22.00
N ILE A 39 3.47 0.25 22.68
CA ILE A 39 4.58 0.02 23.63
C ILE A 39 5.96 0.10 22.94
N LEU A 40 6.02 -0.14 21.63
CA LEU A 40 7.24 -0.10 20.83
C LEU A 40 7.50 1.29 20.22
N GLY A 41 6.66 2.28 20.55
CA GLY A 41 6.78 3.64 20.05
C GLY A 41 6.32 3.82 18.60
N ARG A 42 5.53 2.89 18.07
CA ARG A 42 4.93 2.99 16.73
C ARG A 42 3.58 3.68 16.84
N ILE A 43 3.16 4.43 15.82
CA ILE A 43 1.87 5.13 15.83
C ILE A 43 0.74 4.11 15.97
N GLU A 44 -0.08 4.22 17.01
CA GLU A 44 -1.27 3.39 17.20
C GLU A 44 -2.51 4.09 16.65
N THR A 45 -2.65 5.39 16.89
CA THR A 45 -3.75 6.19 16.34
C THR A 45 -3.30 7.56 15.85
N VAL A 46 -3.99 8.04 14.83
CA VAL A 46 -4.00 9.44 14.39
C VAL A 46 -5.43 9.94 14.48
N THR A 47 -5.63 11.05 15.18
CA THR A 47 -6.92 11.75 15.26
C THR A 47 -6.80 13.07 14.54
N ASP A 48 -7.65 13.31 13.55
CA ASP A 48 -7.70 14.58 12.84
C ASP A 48 -8.46 15.68 13.61
N GLN A 49 -8.46 16.88 13.05
CA GLN A 49 -9.14 18.04 13.66
C GLN A 49 -10.67 17.87 13.74
N GLN A 50 -11.26 16.96 12.94
CA GLN A 50 -12.67 16.59 12.99
C GLN A 50 -12.96 15.47 14.01
N GLY A 51 -11.95 14.99 14.74
CA GLY A 51 -12.07 13.89 15.68
C GLY A 51 -12.16 12.51 15.00
N GLN A 52 -11.91 12.42 13.69
CA GLN A 52 -11.88 11.14 12.99
C GLN A 52 -10.59 10.40 13.34
N VAL A 53 -10.74 9.14 13.76
CA VAL A 53 -9.62 8.33 14.25
C VAL A 53 -9.24 7.29 13.21
N THR A 54 -8.00 7.35 12.74
CA THR A 54 -7.35 6.26 12.00
C THR A 54 -6.51 5.44 12.96
N ARG A 55 -6.66 4.11 12.95
CA ARG A 55 -5.93 3.18 13.84
C ARG A 55 -5.01 2.31 13.02
N TYR A 56 -3.79 2.13 13.51
CA TYR A 56 -2.75 1.34 12.90
C TYR A 56 -2.46 0.14 13.79
N GLN A 57 -2.32 -1.02 13.17
CA GLN A 57 -1.97 -2.26 13.87
C GLN A 57 -0.82 -2.90 13.14
N TYR A 58 0.04 -3.54 13.91
CA TYR A 58 1.26 -4.17 13.42
C TYR A 58 1.29 -5.64 13.78
N ASP A 59 2.00 -6.43 12.99
CA ASP A 59 2.34 -7.80 13.35
C ASP A 59 3.55 -7.87 14.29
N GLU A 60 3.88 -9.09 14.71
CA GLU A 60 4.97 -9.39 15.64
C GLU A 60 6.35 -9.00 15.08
N LEU A 61 6.48 -8.92 13.75
CA LEU A 61 7.72 -8.53 13.07
C LEU A 61 7.84 -7.02 12.86
N GLY A 62 6.89 -6.23 13.36
CA GLY A 62 6.95 -4.79 13.22
C GLY A 62 6.21 -4.22 12.01
N ARG A 63 5.62 -5.06 11.17
CA ARG A 63 5.07 -4.65 9.87
C ARG A 63 3.61 -4.26 10.02
N GLN A 64 3.17 -3.26 9.27
CA GLN A 64 1.78 -2.79 9.32
C GLN A 64 0.83 -3.89 8.84
N LYS A 65 -0.02 -4.39 9.73
CA LYS A 65 -0.97 -5.48 9.47
C LYS A 65 -2.34 -4.96 9.08
N LYS A 66 -2.77 -3.84 9.68
CA LYS A 66 -4.11 -3.27 9.45
C LYS A 66 -4.11 -1.76 9.65
N VAL A 67 -4.92 -1.08 8.84
CA VAL A 67 -5.33 0.31 9.05
C VAL A 67 -6.86 0.34 9.11
N ALA A 68 -7.43 0.86 10.19
CA ALA A 68 -8.86 1.06 10.32
C ALA A 68 -9.19 2.55 10.27
N TYR A 69 -10.11 2.93 9.38
CA TYR A 69 -10.51 4.31 9.15
C TYR A 69 -11.82 4.63 9.87
N ALA A 70 -12.03 5.90 10.15
CA ALA A 70 -13.23 6.36 10.86
C ALA A 70 -14.53 6.17 10.06
N ASN A 71 -14.43 6.09 8.73
CA ASN A 71 -15.58 5.81 7.84
C ASN A 71 -16.03 4.33 7.86
N GLY A 72 -15.50 3.50 8.76
CA GLY A 72 -15.87 2.09 8.88
C GLY A 72 -15.22 1.16 7.86
N THR A 73 -14.26 1.66 7.07
CA THR A 73 -13.43 0.82 6.18
C THR A 73 -12.11 0.46 6.84
N GLU A 74 -11.49 -0.61 6.35
CA GLU A 74 -10.16 -1.04 6.78
C GLU A 74 -9.34 -1.58 5.62
N THR A 75 -8.03 -1.40 5.72
CA THR A 75 -7.02 -2.03 4.85
C THR A 75 -6.27 -3.09 5.64
N LEU A 76 -6.19 -4.30 5.09
CA LEU A 76 -5.42 -5.42 5.64
C LEU A 76 -4.20 -5.68 4.76
N TYR A 77 -3.08 -5.99 5.40
CA TYR A 77 -1.83 -6.31 4.73
C TYR A 77 -1.35 -7.70 5.16
N THR A 78 -0.96 -8.50 4.17
CA THR A 78 -0.37 -9.83 4.39
C THR A 78 1.02 -9.86 3.79
N TYR A 79 1.94 -10.54 4.46
CA TYR A 79 3.32 -10.66 4.06
C TYR A 79 3.73 -12.13 4.01
N ASP A 80 4.73 -12.45 3.18
CA ASP A 80 5.41 -13.73 3.26
C ASP A 80 6.48 -13.77 4.36
N VAL A 81 7.15 -14.92 4.47
CA VAL A 81 8.22 -15.19 5.44
C VAL A 81 9.47 -14.32 5.23
N LEU A 82 9.64 -13.75 4.03
CA LEU A 82 10.73 -12.82 3.71
C LEU A 82 10.30 -11.36 3.91
N SER A 83 9.15 -11.12 4.54
CA SER A 83 8.59 -9.79 4.76
C SER A 83 8.24 -9.00 3.51
N ARG A 84 7.94 -9.70 2.41
CA ARG A 84 7.45 -9.09 1.19
C ARG A 84 5.92 -9.08 1.20
N LEU A 85 5.33 -7.97 0.78
CA LEU A 85 3.88 -7.80 0.74
C LEU A 85 3.26 -8.76 -0.29
N THR A 86 2.32 -9.59 0.13
CA THR A 86 1.63 -10.58 -0.71
C THR A 86 0.13 -10.35 -0.83
N SER A 87 -0.47 -9.51 0.03
CA SER A 87 -1.87 -9.12 -0.16
C SER A 87 -2.20 -7.76 0.45
N VAL A 88 -3.08 -7.04 -0.23
CA VAL A 88 -3.74 -5.82 0.27
C VAL A 88 -5.23 -5.99 0.07
N VAL A 89 -6.02 -5.88 1.14
CA VAL A 89 -7.49 -5.98 1.09
C VAL A 89 -8.11 -4.75 1.71
N ASN A 90 -8.87 -4.00 0.92
CA ASN A 90 -9.73 -2.91 1.38
C ASN A 90 -11.15 -3.44 1.52
N ARG A 91 -11.72 -3.32 2.71
CA ARG A 91 -13.09 -3.81 2.98
C ARG A 91 -13.80 -2.94 4.00
N GLN A 92 -15.11 -3.15 4.13
CA GLN A 92 -15.84 -2.69 5.30
C GLN A 92 -15.44 -3.50 6.55
N SER A 93 -15.36 -2.87 7.71
CA SER A 93 -14.82 -3.47 8.95
C SER A 93 -15.76 -4.49 9.62
N ALA A 94 -17.01 -4.63 9.17
CA ALA A 94 -17.96 -5.61 9.70
C ALA A 94 -17.48 -7.06 9.49
N ALA A 95 -18.00 -8.02 10.28
CA ALA A 95 -17.53 -9.41 10.35
C ALA A 95 -17.54 -10.21 9.02
N ALA A 96 -18.21 -9.70 7.99
CA ALA A 96 -18.13 -10.15 6.60
C ALA A 96 -18.18 -8.98 5.61
N GLY A 97 -17.67 -7.81 6.02
CA GLY A 97 -17.80 -6.56 5.28
C GLY A 97 -17.31 -6.70 3.85
N ALA A 98 -18.09 -6.13 2.92
CA ALA A 98 -17.85 -6.27 1.50
C ALA A 98 -16.41 -5.87 1.15
N ILE A 99 -15.74 -6.71 0.36
CA ILE A 99 -14.44 -6.38 -0.21
C ILE A 99 -14.67 -5.28 -1.24
N ILE A 100 -14.09 -4.11 -0.96
CA ILE A 100 -14.11 -2.96 -1.85
C ILE A 100 -13.04 -3.15 -2.93
N SER A 101 -11.87 -3.66 -2.56
CA SER A 101 -10.78 -4.02 -3.47
C SER A 101 -9.85 -5.03 -2.80
N SER A 102 -9.31 -5.95 -3.58
CA SER A 102 -8.30 -6.89 -3.09
C SER A 102 -7.25 -7.08 -4.17
N HIS A 103 -5.99 -7.08 -3.74
CA HIS A 103 -4.84 -7.44 -4.56
C HIS A 103 -4.08 -8.55 -3.84
N LYS A 104 -3.70 -9.58 -4.59
CA LYS A 104 -2.86 -10.66 -4.09
C LYS A 104 -1.70 -10.89 -5.05
N TYR A 105 -0.51 -11.07 -4.50
CA TYR A 105 0.74 -11.18 -5.24
C TYR A 105 1.38 -12.54 -4.98
N THR A 106 1.78 -13.21 -6.07
CA THR A 106 2.73 -14.32 -5.99
C THR A 106 4.09 -13.81 -6.43
N LEU A 107 5.10 -14.01 -5.60
CA LEU A 107 6.47 -13.54 -5.84
C LEU A 107 7.37 -14.74 -6.12
N ASN A 108 8.31 -14.59 -7.07
CA ASN A 108 9.38 -15.56 -7.23
C ASN A 108 10.48 -15.37 -6.17
N ALA A 109 11.53 -16.20 -6.20
CA ALA A 109 12.64 -16.11 -5.25
C ALA A 109 13.37 -14.75 -5.28
N ALA A 110 13.47 -14.12 -6.46
CA ALA A 110 14.05 -12.79 -6.63
C ALA A 110 13.13 -11.64 -6.16
N GLY A 111 11.90 -11.92 -5.74
CA GLY A 111 10.93 -10.93 -5.27
C GLY A 111 10.11 -10.27 -6.37
N GLN A 112 10.21 -10.73 -7.61
CA GLN A 112 9.41 -10.23 -8.72
C GLN A 112 8.00 -10.83 -8.67
N ARG A 113 6.98 -10.04 -9.05
CA ARG A 113 5.59 -10.46 -9.08
C ARG A 113 5.35 -11.33 -10.31
N ILE A 114 5.19 -12.63 -10.12
CA ILE A 114 4.85 -13.56 -11.21
C ILE A 114 3.34 -13.73 -11.40
N LYS A 115 2.54 -13.29 -10.42
CA LYS A 115 1.08 -13.30 -10.52
C LYS A 115 0.46 -12.21 -9.65
N ILE A 116 -0.58 -11.56 -10.19
CA ILE A 116 -1.45 -10.63 -9.49
C ILE A 116 -2.88 -11.13 -9.64
N GLU A 117 -3.60 -11.23 -8.52
CA GLU A 117 -5.03 -11.49 -8.49
C GLU A 117 -5.74 -10.23 -7.99
N GLU A 118 -6.68 -9.70 -8.76
CA GLU A 118 -7.45 -8.49 -8.44
C GLU A 118 -8.94 -8.72 -8.68
N GLN A 119 -9.74 -8.80 -7.60
CA GLN A 119 -11.20 -8.96 -7.66
C GLN A 119 -11.69 -10.04 -8.65
N GLY A 120 -10.96 -11.16 -8.76
CA GLY A 120 -11.28 -12.27 -9.68
C GLY A 120 -10.56 -12.22 -11.04
N SER A 121 -9.96 -11.08 -11.40
CA SER A 121 -9.03 -10.99 -12.53
C SER A 121 -7.67 -11.56 -12.12
N VAL A 122 -7.04 -12.32 -13.01
CA VAL A 122 -5.70 -12.86 -12.78
C VAL A 122 -4.78 -12.40 -13.90
N VAL A 123 -3.62 -11.85 -13.54
CA VAL A 123 -2.53 -11.52 -14.45
C VAL A 123 -1.29 -12.27 -14.04
N GLU A 124 -0.67 -12.99 -14.97
CA GLU A 124 0.58 -13.72 -14.77
C GLU A 124 1.71 -13.09 -15.59
N TYR A 125 2.91 -13.07 -15.02
CA TYR A 125 4.08 -12.41 -15.60
C TYR A 125 5.24 -13.39 -15.75
N GLY A 126 5.89 -13.34 -16.90
CA GLY A 126 7.17 -14.00 -17.16
C GLY A 126 8.31 -12.99 -17.14
N TYR A 127 9.47 -13.41 -16.64
CA TYR A 127 10.68 -12.59 -16.64
C TYR A 127 11.86 -13.33 -17.26
N GLY A 128 12.69 -12.62 -18.01
CA GLY A 128 13.93 -13.14 -18.59
C GLY A 128 15.19 -12.82 -17.76
N ASN A 129 16.37 -13.17 -18.30
CA ASN A 129 17.68 -13.14 -17.64
C ASN A 129 18.24 -11.77 -17.19
N LEU A 130 17.44 -10.70 -17.28
CA LEU A 130 17.80 -9.36 -16.79
C LEU A 130 16.65 -8.73 -15.98
N ASN A 131 15.81 -9.57 -15.38
CA ASN A 131 14.58 -9.16 -14.69
C ASN A 131 13.59 -8.38 -15.59
N ARG A 132 13.74 -8.50 -16.91
CA ARG A 132 12.88 -7.86 -17.91
C ARG A 132 11.60 -8.67 -18.09
N LEU A 133 10.46 -7.99 -18.22
CA LEU A 133 9.16 -8.61 -18.40
C LEU A 133 9.06 -9.23 -19.79
N THR A 134 8.98 -10.54 -19.90
CA THR A 134 8.93 -11.24 -21.19
C THR A 134 7.52 -11.64 -21.59
N SER A 135 6.59 -11.77 -20.64
CA SER A 135 5.20 -12.08 -20.94
C SER A 135 4.23 -11.50 -19.92
N GLU A 136 3.02 -11.17 -20.38
CA GLU A 136 1.86 -10.83 -19.56
C GLU A 136 0.66 -11.65 -20.05
N LYS A 137 0.07 -12.44 -19.15
CA LYS A 137 -1.12 -13.26 -19.44
C LYS A 137 -2.26 -12.85 -18.53
N ARG A 138 -3.35 -12.33 -19.10
CA ARG A 138 -4.55 -11.99 -18.33
C ARG A 138 -5.67 -12.99 -18.60
N ASN A 139 -6.12 -13.68 -17.57
CA ASN A 139 -7.32 -14.51 -17.63
C ASN A 139 -8.53 -13.63 -17.26
N GLY A 140 -9.40 -13.32 -18.24
CA GLY A 140 -10.53 -12.40 -18.13
C GLY A 140 -11.22 -12.08 -19.47
N VAL A 141 -12.05 -11.02 -19.53
CA VAL A 141 -12.96 -10.66 -20.65
C VAL A 141 -12.24 -10.45 -22.01
N VAL A 142 -10.93 -10.21 -22.00
CA VAL A 142 -10.06 -10.30 -23.19
C VAL A 142 -8.81 -11.04 -22.75
N GLU A 143 -8.60 -12.24 -23.29
CA GLU A 143 -7.33 -12.95 -23.14
C GLU A 143 -6.24 -12.09 -23.78
N LEU A 144 -5.37 -11.53 -22.94
CA LEU A 144 -4.14 -10.88 -23.37
C LEU A 144 -3.03 -11.87 -23.14
N ASP A 145 -2.39 -12.34 -24.20
CA ASP A 145 -1.13 -13.09 -24.16
C ASP A 145 -0.10 -12.26 -24.93
N ASP A 146 0.47 -11.28 -24.22
CA ASP A 146 1.48 -10.39 -24.77
C ASP A 146 2.87 -10.95 -24.47
N SER A 147 3.71 -11.08 -25.50
CA SER A 147 5.14 -11.35 -25.34
C SER A 147 5.99 -10.16 -25.77
N TYR A 148 7.09 -9.96 -25.06
CA TYR A 148 7.99 -8.83 -25.23
C TYR A 148 9.42 -9.32 -25.51
N THR A 149 10.00 -8.78 -26.57
CA THR A 149 11.44 -8.89 -26.83
C THR A 149 12.12 -7.56 -26.56
N TYR A 150 13.42 -7.61 -26.30
CA TYR A 150 14.21 -6.42 -25.98
C TYR A 150 15.50 -6.41 -26.80
N ASP A 151 15.95 -5.23 -27.18
CA ASP A 151 17.29 -5.05 -27.74
C ASP A 151 18.37 -5.19 -26.64
N PRO A 152 19.66 -5.25 -27.01
CA PRO A 152 20.75 -5.36 -26.04
C PRO A 152 20.80 -4.19 -25.03
N VAL A 153 20.30 -3.01 -25.40
CA VAL A 153 20.34 -1.80 -24.56
C VAL A 153 19.06 -1.59 -23.72
N GLY A 154 18.04 -2.44 -23.89
CA GLY A 154 16.85 -2.48 -23.05
C GLY A 154 15.58 -1.88 -23.63
N ASN A 155 15.59 -1.44 -24.89
CA ASN A 155 14.36 -1.00 -25.55
C ASN A 155 13.49 -2.19 -25.88
N ARG A 156 12.18 -2.05 -25.64
CA ARG A 156 11.18 -3.06 -26.00
C ARG A 156 10.99 -3.07 -27.52
N LEU A 157 11.29 -4.20 -28.16
CA LEU A 157 11.27 -4.34 -29.62
C LEU A 157 9.93 -4.83 -30.17
N THR A 158 9.20 -5.65 -29.42
CA THR A 158 7.90 -6.20 -29.88
C THR A 158 6.85 -6.18 -28.77
N LYS A 159 5.58 -6.08 -29.17
CA LYS A 159 4.40 -6.51 -28.43
C LYS A 159 3.64 -7.43 -29.37
N SER A 160 3.62 -8.73 -29.10
CA SER A 160 2.77 -9.66 -29.87
C SER A 160 1.48 -9.87 -29.10
N ALA A 161 0.39 -9.23 -29.52
CA ALA A 161 -0.92 -9.39 -28.89
C ALA A 161 -1.72 -10.47 -29.64
N LEU A 162 -2.07 -11.57 -28.96
CA LEU A 162 -3.05 -12.53 -29.51
C LEU A 162 -4.52 -12.05 -29.38
N GLY A 163 -4.75 -10.89 -28.77
CA GLY A 163 -6.08 -10.29 -28.59
C GLY A 163 -6.39 -9.22 -29.65
N GLY A 164 -6.71 -9.65 -30.87
CA GLY A 164 -7.21 -8.78 -31.94
C GLY A 164 -8.28 -9.50 -32.76
N ASN A 165 -9.51 -9.56 -32.26
CA ASN A 165 -10.64 -9.78 -33.14
C ASN A 165 -10.79 -8.54 -34.03
N ALA A 166 -10.45 -8.72 -35.30
CA ALA A 166 -10.97 -7.88 -36.36
C ALA A 166 -12.51 -8.01 -36.35
N SER A 167 -13.20 -6.89 -36.17
CA SER A 167 -14.58 -6.66 -36.62
C SER A 167 -14.73 -5.19 -36.91
#